data_AF-A0A2T6CHA2-F1
#
_entry.id   AF-A0A2T6CHA2-F1
#
_cell.length_a   1.000
_cell.length_b   1.000
_cell.length_c   1.000
_cell.angle_alpha   90.00
_cell.angle_beta   90.00
_cell.angle_gamma   90.00
#
_symmetry.space_group_name_H-M   'P 1'
#
loop_
_entity.id
_entity.type
_entity.pdbx_description
1 polymer ?
#
loop_
_entity_poly.entity_id
_entity_poly.type
_entity_poly.pdbx_seq_one_letter_code
_entity_poly.pdbx_strand_id
1 'polypeptide(L)'
;MENEYTDNIVEHAFYGIDENIPADRTTVVNLRDLMKVHATLAELIQFFHQPLHMQSLEDVEKYLGTFETNGAYKLMSLAHHDIMSRMLPSDMEALFEGSAFEAPNSPHYFEE
;
A
#
# COMPACT_ATOMS: atom_id res chain seq x y z
N MET A 1 6.99 16.38 -22.03
CA MET A 1 5.66 15.82 -21.78
C MET A 1 5.88 14.84 -20.66
N GLU A 2 5.27 15.07 -19.50
CA GLU A 2 5.19 14.01 -18.49
C GLU A 2 4.48 12.83 -19.14
N ASN A 3 5.05 11.62 -19.01
CA ASN A 3 4.37 10.43 -19.48
C ASN A 3 3.11 10.26 -18.63
N GLU A 4 1.97 10.07 -19.28
CA GLU A 4 0.67 9.81 -18.65
C GLU A 4 0.73 8.59 -17.70
N TYR A 5 1.64 7.67 -17.99
CA TYR A 5 1.83 6.42 -17.26
C TYR A 5 3.28 6.20 -16.81
N THR A 6 3.47 5.36 -15.78
CA THR A 6 4.79 4.99 -15.25
C THR A 6 4.94 3.49 -14.96
N ASP A 7 6.11 2.96 -15.32
CA ASP A 7 6.59 1.64 -14.90
C ASP A 7 7.33 1.67 -13.55
N ASN A 8 7.71 2.87 -13.06
CA ASN A 8 8.42 3.01 -11.79
C ASN A 8 7.43 3.07 -10.61
N ILE A 9 6.93 1.89 -10.23
CA ILE A 9 5.95 1.75 -9.15
C ILE A 9 6.47 2.24 -7.79
N VAL A 10 7.78 2.15 -7.55
CA VAL A 10 8.38 2.60 -6.28
C VAL A 10 8.33 4.12 -6.16
N GLU A 11 8.78 4.83 -7.20
CA GLU A 11 8.72 6.29 -7.25
C GLU A 11 7.27 6.78 -7.20
N HIS A 12 6.37 6.12 -7.94
CA HIS A 12 4.94 6.42 -7.90
C HIS A 12 4.35 6.26 -6.49
N ALA A 13 4.66 5.15 -5.79
CA ALA A 13 4.14 4.88 -4.45
C ALA A 13 4.74 5.80 -3.37
N PHE A 14 5.95 6.32 -3.58
CA PHE A 14 6.64 7.21 -2.63
C PHE A 14 6.52 8.69 -2.98
N TYR A 15 5.77 9.03 -4.02
CA TYR A 15 5.64 10.39 -4.50
C TYR A 15 5.21 11.35 -3.38
N GLY A 16 5.93 12.46 -3.25
CA GLY A 16 5.62 13.52 -2.28
C GLY A 16 5.95 13.21 -0.83
N ILE A 17 6.42 12.00 -0.50
CA ILE A 17 6.73 11.63 0.90
C ILE A 17 7.95 12.42 1.40
N ASP A 18 9.07 12.35 0.68
CA ASP A 18 10.32 12.98 1.09
C ASP A 18 10.24 14.53 1.08
N GLU A 19 9.38 15.10 0.22
CA GLU A 19 9.16 16.54 0.13
C GLU A 19 8.29 17.07 1.28
N ASN A 20 7.32 16.29 1.76
CA ASN A 20 6.34 16.74 2.75
C ASN A 20 6.62 16.25 4.18
N ILE A 21 7.43 15.21 4.35
CA ILE A 21 7.74 14.61 5.66
C ILE A 21 9.24 14.75 5.94
N PRO A 22 9.64 15.56 6.94
CA PRO A 22 11.04 15.67 7.33
C PRO A 22 11.63 14.31 7.72
N ALA A 23 12.85 14.01 7.25
CA ALA A 23 13.50 12.71 7.45
C ALA A 23 13.73 12.31 8.92
N ASP A 24 13.80 13.29 9.83
CA ASP A 24 13.98 13.08 11.27
C ASP A 24 12.66 13.06 12.06
N ARG A 25 11.52 13.26 11.38
CA ARG A 25 10.20 13.23 12.01
C ARG A 25 9.83 11.80 12.39
N THR A 26 9.51 11.58 13.66
CA THR A 26 9.09 10.28 14.19
C THR A 26 7.68 10.33 14.78
N THR A 27 7.00 9.18 14.81
CA THR A 27 5.76 8.96 15.57
C THR A 27 5.88 7.70 16.43
N VAL A 28 5.15 7.65 17.55
CA VAL A 28 5.09 6.49 18.44
C VAL A 28 3.82 5.70 18.15
N VAL A 29 3.98 4.41 17.87
CA VAL A 29 2.86 3.53 17.48
C VAL A 29 2.69 2.38 18.46
N ASN A 30 1.49 1.81 18.50
CA ASN A 30 1.24 0.60 19.27
C ASN A 30 1.98 -0.58 18.64
N LEU A 31 2.84 -1.26 19.41
CA LEU A 31 3.64 -2.38 18.93
C LEU A 31 2.78 -3.52 18.34
N ARG A 32 1.63 -3.84 18.95
CA ARG A 32 0.75 -4.90 18.44
C ARG A 32 0.21 -4.56 17.06
N ASP A 33 -0.15 -3.30 16.85
CA ASP A 33 -0.67 -2.85 15.57
C ASP A 33 0.44 -2.77 14.52
N LEU A 34 1.64 -2.31 14.89
CA LEU A 34 2.83 -2.38 14.02
C LEU A 34 3.12 -3.82 13.58
N MET A 35 3.03 -4.78 14.50
CA MET A 35 3.24 -6.20 14.19
C MET A 35 2.18 -6.77 13.24
N LYS A 36 0.93 -6.25 13.26
CA LYS A 36 -0.09 -6.65 12.28
C LYS A 36 0.26 -6.14 10.88
N VAL A 37 0.68 -4.88 10.75
CA VAL A 37 1.13 -4.32 9.46
C VAL A 37 2.33 -5.10 8.93
N HIS A 38 3.32 -5.39 9.80
CA HIS A 38 4.45 -6.24 9.44
C HIS A 38 4.01 -7.62 8.93
N ALA A 39 3.08 -8.29 9.64
CA ALA A 39 2.56 -9.59 9.23
C ALA A 39 1.83 -9.52 7.87
N THR A 40 1.06 -8.47 7.62
CA THR A 40 0.41 -8.23 6.32
C THR A 40 1.44 -8.11 5.20
N LEU A 41 2.51 -7.32 5.39
CA LEU A 41 3.57 -7.17 4.38
C LEU A 41 4.32 -8.49 4.16
N ALA A 42 4.60 -9.25 5.22
CA ALA A 42 5.25 -10.55 5.12
C ALA A 42 4.42 -11.56 4.31
N GLU A 43 3.10 -11.58 4.50
CA GLU A 43 2.17 -12.43 3.74
C GLU A 43 2.17 -12.07 2.24
N LEU A 44 2.16 -10.77 1.90
CA LEU A 44 2.24 -10.32 0.51
C LEU A 44 3.59 -10.65 -0.12
N ILE A 45 4.69 -10.43 0.61
CA ILE A 45 6.02 -10.81 0.13
C ILE A 45 6.07 -12.31 -0.15
N GLN A 46 5.52 -13.15 0.72
CA GLN A 46 5.45 -14.59 0.51
C GLN A 46 4.65 -14.94 -0.75
N PHE A 47 3.52 -14.28 -0.99
CA PHE A 47 2.72 -14.45 -2.21
C PHE A 47 3.51 -14.08 -3.48
N PHE A 48 4.16 -12.92 -3.49
CA PHE A 48 4.89 -12.45 -4.68
C PHE A 48 6.27 -13.10 -4.88
N HIS A 49 6.86 -13.70 -3.84
CA HIS A 49 8.23 -14.23 -3.90
C HIS A 49 8.37 -15.45 -4.82
N GLN A 50 7.37 -16.33 -4.86
CA GLN A 50 7.45 -17.59 -5.61
C GLN A 50 6.16 -17.87 -6.40
N PRO A 51 6.09 -17.42 -7.66
CA PRO A 51 4.92 -17.66 -8.54
C PRO A 51 4.58 -19.13 -8.73
N LEU A 52 5.54 -20.06 -8.53
CA LEU A 52 5.27 -21.50 -8.57
C LEU A 52 4.31 -22.00 -7.47
N HIS A 53 3.91 -21.16 -6.51
CA HIS A 53 2.84 -21.51 -5.58
C HIS A 53 1.43 -21.25 -6.14
N MET A 54 1.31 -20.53 -7.25
CA MET A 54 0.06 -20.16 -7.91
C MET A 54 0.13 -20.66 -9.35
N GLN A 55 -0.32 -21.90 -9.56
CA GLN A 55 -0.19 -22.59 -10.85
C GLN A 55 -1.25 -22.15 -11.85
N SER A 56 -2.27 -21.42 -11.40
CA SER A 56 -3.40 -20.96 -12.20
C SER A 56 -3.86 -19.55 -11.82
N LEU A 57 -4.61 -18.91 -12.72
CA LEU A 57 -5.29 -17.65 -12.43
C LEU A 57 -6.29 -17.81 -11.27
N GLU A 58 -6.93 -18.98 -11.15
CA GLU A 58 -7.85 -19.28 -10.04
C GLU A 58 -7.13 -19.24 -8.67
N ASP A 59 -5.89 -19.71 -8.58
CA ASP A 59 -5.09 -19.61 -7.35
C ASP A 59 -4.83 -18.15 -6.95
N VAL A 60 -4.56 -17.30 -7.93
CA VAL A 60 -4.35 -15.86 -7.74
C VAL A 60 -5.64 -15.18 -7.30
N GLU A 61 -6.74 -15.41 -8.02
CA GLU A 61 -8.05 -14.85 -7.71
C GLU A 61 -8.54 -15.26 -6.32
N LYS A 62 -8.33 -16.53 -5.94
CA LYS A 62 -8.67 -17.05 -4.63
C LYS A 62 -7.86 -16.39 -3.52
N TYR A 63 -6.57 -16.16 -3.73
CA TYR A 63 -5.73 -15.45 -2.76
C TYR A 63 -6.14 -13.99 -2.61
N LEU A 64 -6.26 -13.27 -3.73
CA LEU A 64 -6.66 -11.85 -3.73
C LEU A 64 -8.00 -11.69 -3.02
N GLY A 65 -8.97 -12.50 -3.41
CA GLY A 65 -10.29 -12.57 -2.81
C GLY A 65 -10.95 -11.21 -2.61
N THR A 66 -11.81 -11.12 -1.62
CA THR A 66 -12.64 -9.97 -1.29
C THR A 66 -12.78 -9.84 0.23
N PHE A 67 -13.50 -8.82 0.70
CA PHE A 67 -13.88 -8.69 2.10
C PHE A 67 -14.68 -9.88 2.64
N GLU A 68 -15.55 -10.45 1.82
CA GLU A 68 -16.42 -11.57 2.20
C GLU A 68 -15.66 -12.90 2.29
N THR A 69 -14.68 -13.08 1.41
CA THR A 69 -13.88 -14.32 1.35
C THR A 69 -12.67 -14.30 2.29
N ASN A 70 -12.45 -13.20 3.02
CA ASN A 70 -11.24 -12.97 3.83
C ASN A 70 -9.92 -13.08 3.03
N GLY A 71 -9.93 -12.63 1.77
CA GLY A 71 -8.75 -12.62 0.91
C GLY A 71 -7.73 -11.53 1.26
N ALA A 72 -6.63 -11.50 0.51
CA ALA A 72 -5.57 -10.51 0.65
C ALA A 72 -6.08 -9.07 0.54
N TYR A 73 -7.13 -8.82 -0.27
CA TYR A 73 -7.77 -7.50 -0.32
C TYR A 73 -8.27 -7.06 1.05
N LYS A 74 -8.97 -7.92 1.79
CA LYS A 74 -9.42 -7.61 3.16
C LYS A 74 -8.23 -7.35 4.09
N LEU A 75 -7.21 -8.20 4.01
CA LEU A 75 -6.01 -8.10 4.86
C LEU A 75 -5.32 -6.74 4.66
N MET A 76 -5.15 -6.32 3.40
CA MET A 76 -4.57 -5.02 3.04
C MET A 76 -5.46 -3.87 3.50
N SER A 77 -6.78 -3.93 3.26
CA SER A 77 -7.69 -2.87 3.67
C SER A 77 -7.73 -2.68 5.18
N LEU A 78 -7.72 -3.76 5.97
CA LEU A 78 -7.65 -3.68 7.44
C LEU A 78 -6.31 -3.10 7.91
N ALA A 79 -5.19 -3.52 7.30
CA ALA A 79 -3.88 -2.96 7.65
C ALA A 79 -3.80 -1.46 7.34
N HIS A 80 -4.27 -1.04 6.16
CA HIS A 80 -4.19 0.34 5.71
C HIS A 80 -5.22 1.25 6.39
N HIS A 81 -6.52 0.95 6.24
CA HIS A 81 -7.58 1.87 6.66
C HIS A 81 -7.93 1.78 8.14
N ASP A 82 -7.81 0.60 8.76
CA ASP A 82 -8.22 0.44 10.17
C ASP A 82 -7.05 0.56 11.13
N ILE A 83 -5.87 0.07 10.74
CA ILE A 83 -4.72 -0.03 11.64
C ILE A 83 -3.77 1.14 11.44
N MET A 84 -3.27 1.38 10.21
CA MET A 84 -2.32 2.47 9.94
C MET A 84 -2.94 3.85 10.12
N SER A 85 -4.21 4.04 9.78
CA SER A 85 -4.90 5.33 10.01
C SER A 85 -4.80 5.81 11.46
N ARG A 86 -4.75 4.89 12.44
CA ARG A 86 -4.62 5.20 13.87
C ARG A 86 -3.17 5.49 14.31
N MET A 87 -2.19 5.20 13.45
CA MET A 87 -0.77 5.44 13.69
C MET A 87 -0.32 6.80 13.15
N LEU A 88 -1.06 7.35 12.18
CA LEU A 88 -0.72 8.61 11.53
C LEU A 88 -1.09 9.80 12.41
N PRO A 89 -0.20 10.79 12.58
CA PRO A 89 -0.52 12.06 13.22
C PRO A 89 -1.63 12.82 12.50
N SER A 90 -2.44 13.59 13.24
CA SER A 90 -3.61 14.30 12.70
C SER A 90 -3.27 15.33 11.62
N ASP A 91 -2.08 15.92 11.65
CA ASP A 91 -1.64 16.87 10.62
C ASP A 91 -1.34 16.21 9.26
N MET A 92 -1.29 14.87 9.20
CA MET A 92 -1.24 14.15 7.93
C MET A 92 -2.55 14.27 7.16
N GLU A 93 -3.70 14.45 7.84
CA GLU A 93 -5.01 14.60 7.19
C GLU A 93 -5.00 15.76 6.19
N ALA A 94 -4.39 16.90 6.56
CA ALA A 94 -4.28 18.05 5.67
C ALA A 94 -3.42 17.79 4.42
N LEU A 95 -2.38 16.94 4.53
CA LEU A 95 -1.55 16.55 3.40
C LEU A 95 -2.30 15.60 2.46
N PHE A 96 -3.08 14.67 3.00
CA PHE A 96 -3.96 13.81 2.20
C PHE A 96 -5.04 14.62 1.48
N GLU A 97 -5.72 15.54 2.17
CA GLU A 97 -6.74 16.42 1.56
C GLU A 97 -6.17 17.33 0.49
N GLY A 98 -4.90 17.71 0.62
CA GLY A 98 -4.16 18.52 -0.35
C GLY A 98 -3.55 17.75 -1.51
N SER A 99 -3.84 16.45 -1.66
CA SER A 99 -3.26 15.57 -2.69
C SER A 99 -1.72 15.54 -2.68
N ALA A 100 -1.08 15.80 -1.53
CA ALA A 100 0.37 15.93 -1.44
C ALA A 100 1.14 14.65 -1.80
N PHE A 101 0.47 13.50 -1.73
CA PHE A 101 1.01 12.17 -2.01
C PHE A 101 0.41 11.54 -3.29
N GLU A 102 -0.34 12.31 -4.08
CA GLU A 102 -0.93 11.82 -5.34
C GLU A 102 0.05 12.08 -6.49
N ALA A 103 0.62 11.01 -7.05
CA ALA A 103 1.49 11.11 -8.22
C ALA A 103 0.72 11.67 -9.43
N PRO A 104 1.34 12.50 -10.27
CA PRO A 104 0.68 13.14 -11.42
C PRO A 104 0.40 12.17 -12.58
N ASN A 105 1.05 11.02 -12.58
CA ASN A 105 0.89 9.97 -13.59
C ASN A 105 0.25 8.72 -12.98
N SER A 106 -0.41 7.94 -13.82
CA SER A 106 -0.99 6.66 -13.42
C SER A 106 0.04 5.52 -13.53
N PRO A 107 -0.10 4.42 -12.78
CA PRO A 107 0.67 3.21 -13.04
C PRO A 107 0.36 2.63 -14.44
N HIS A 108 1.33 1.96 -15.07
CA HIS A 108 1.17 1.35 -16.41
C HIS A 108 -0.05 0.43 -16.57
N TYR A 109 -0.53 -0.21 -15.50
CA TYR A 109 -1.70 -1.09 -15.55
C TYR A 109 -3.05 -0.34 -15.66
N PHE A 110 -3.03 0.99 -15.81
CA PHE A 110 -4.17 1.82 -16.21
C PHE A 110 -4.17 2.15 -17.72
N GLU A 111 -3.16 1.73 -18.48
CA GLU A 111 -3.17 1.81 -19.94
C GLU A 111 -4.24 0.85 -20.48
N GLU A 112 -5.26 1.38 -21.18
CA GLU A 112 -6.31 0.59 -21.86
C GLU A 112 -5.86 0.04 -23.22
#